data_AF-A0A2D5WK30-F1
#
_entry.id   AF-A0A2D5WK30-F1
#
_cell.length_a   1.000
_cell.length_b   1.000
_cell.length_c   1.000
_cell.angle_alpha   90.00
_cell.angle_beta   90.00
_cell.angle_gamma   90.00
#
_symmetry.space_group_name_H-M   'P 1'
#
loop_
_entity.id
_entity.type
_entity.pdbx_description
1 polymer ?
#
loop_
_entity_poly.entity_id
_entity_poly.type
_entity_poly.pdbx_seq_one_letter_code
_entity_poly.pdbx_strand_id
1 'polypeptide(L)'
;MKFLRLTSITFTLFLICLIEIYLNTFISLNFGVYIFFITLVFLGVDFFSQNNAISIFLAGFLYDCFFSTYYLGLYSALFILVIIVANYLVSQYSKSNLIYFVIFSVCLLIYKLPIILEFGISYWSLSYLLSLVLNFIIYLSIKRIIRNNV
;
A
#
# COMPACT_ATOMS: atom_id res chain seq x y z
N MET A 1 -21.29 13.59 11.85
CA MET A 1 -19.84 13.54 12.19
C MET A 1 -19.14 12.27 11.69
N LYS A 2 -19.66 11.04 11.91
CA LYS A 2 -19.02 9.80 11.42
C LYS A 2 -18.82 9.77 9.89
N PHE A 3 -19.82 10.19 9.12
CA PHE A 3 -19.75 10.26 7.66
C PHE A 3 -18.68 11.24 7.16
N LEU A 4 -18.65 12.47 7.72
CA LEU A 4 -17.62 13.47 7.40
C LEU A 4 -16.19 12.97 7.65
N ARG A 5 -16.00 12.19 8.72
CA ARG A 5 -14.71 11.56 9.04
C ARG A 5 -14.34 10.46 8.05
N LEU A 6 -15.32 9.65 7.64
CA LEU A 6 -15.09 8.63 6.60
C LEU A 6 -14.66 9.30 5.29
N THR A 7 -15.41 10.33 4.85
CA THR A 7 -15.11 11.07 3.62
C THR A 7 -13.76 11.80 3.68
N SER A 8 -13.36 12.31 4.86
CA SER A 8 -12.04 12.93 4.99
C SER A 8 -10.93 11.88 4.86
N ILE A 9 -11.08 10.71 5.49
CA ILE A 9 -10.08 9.64 5.41
C ILE A 9 -9.97 9.12 3.97
N THR A 10 -11.10 8.85 3.29
CA THR A 10 -11.10 8.45 1.87
C THR A 10 -10.36 9.46 1.00
N PHE A 11 -10.63 10.75 1.21
CA PHE A 11 -10.02 11.82 0.41
C PHE A 11 -8.53 11.93 0.68
N THR A 12 -8.09 11.82 1.95
CA THR A 12 -6.66 11.81 2.28
C THR A 12 -5.94 10.62 1.66
N LEU A 13 -6.55 9.42 1.69
CA LEU A 13 -5.98 8.23 1.08
C LEU A 13 -5.87 8.38 -0.44
N PHE A 14 -6.90 8.93 -1.08
CA PHE A 14 -6.89 9.21 -2.50
C PHE A 14 -5.81 10.25 -2.87
N LEU A 15 -5.64 11.33 -2.10
CA LEU A 15 -4.56 12.30 -2.30
C LEU A 15 -3.17 11.68 -2.14
N ILE A 16 -2.97 10.81 -1.15
CA ILE A 16 -1.69 10.09 -0.98
C ILE A 16 -1.43 9.19 -2.18
N CYS A 17 -2.46 8.52 -2.70
CA CYS A 17 -2.36 7.71 -3.92
C CYS A 17 -1.97 8.57 -5.12
N LEU A 18 -2.59 9.75 -5.30
CA LEU A 18 -2.22 10.71 -6.34
C LEU A 18 -0.78 11.17 -6.25
N ILE A 19 -0.31 11.48 -5.04
CA ILE A 19 1.08 11.89 -4.80
C ILE A 19 2.04 10.75 -5.18
N GLU A 20 1.71 9.51 -4.81
CA GLU A 20 2.52 8.34 -5.22
C GLU A 20 2.59 8.21 -6.75
N ILE A 21 1.46 8.32 -7.46
CA ILE A 21 1.43 8.26 -8.93
C ILE A 21 2.34 9.35 -9.49
N TYR A 22 2.13 10.60 -9.07
CA TYR A 22 2.90 11.73 -9.56
C TYR A 22 4.41 11.56 -9.30
N LEU A 23 4.82 11.19 -8.08
CA LEU A 23 6.22 10.93 -7.76
C LEU A 23 6.84 9.84 -8.65
N ASN A 24 6.11 8.75 -8.87
CA ASN A 24 6.58 7.65 -9.69
C ASN A 24 6.59 7.95 -11.19
N THR A 25 6.00 9.06 -11.66
CA THR A 25 6.21 9.54 -13.04
C THR A 25 7.59 10.21 -13.24
N PHE A 26 8.17 10.81 -12.19
CA PHE A 26 9.49 11.47 -12.28
C PHE A 26 10.65 10.54 -11.94
N ILE A 27 10.40 9.55 -11.09
CA ILE A 27 11.39 8.55 -10.73
C ILE A 27 11.38 7.48 -11.83
N SER A 28 12.53 7.22 -12.46
CA SER A 28 12.67 6.22 -13.52
C SER A 28 12.06 4.86 -13.11
N LEU A 29 11.47 4.14 -14.08
CA LEU A 29 10.78 2.84 -13.93
C LEU A 29 11.50 1.75 -13.09
N ASN A 30 12.79 1.90 -12.84
CA ASN A 30 13.63 0.90 -12.19
C ASN A 30 13.44 0.81 -10.67
N PHE A 31 12.97 1.86 -9.99
CA PHE A 31 12.65 1.84 -8.57
C PHE A 31 11.53 2.83 -8.26
N GLY A 32 10.48 2.41 -7.55
CA GLY A 32 9.38 3.29 -7.17
C GLY A 32 9.32 3.55 -5.67
N VAL A 33 8.90 4.75 -5.28
CA VAL A 33 8.59 5.08 -3.89
C VAL A 33 7.08 4.98 -3.73
N TYR A 34 6.62 3.99 -2.95
CA TYR A 34 5.22 3.62 -2.83
C TYR A 34 4.66 4.08 -1.48
N ILE A 35 4.46 5.40 -1.34
CA ILE A 35 3.97 6.01 -0.10
C ILE A 35 2.57 5.52 0.24
N PHE A 36 1.67 5.43 -0.74
CA PHE A 36 0.33 4.90 -0.54
C PHE A 36 0.38 3.43 -0.12
N PHE A 37 1.19 2.60 -0.78
CA PHE A 37 1.41 1.23 -0.34
C PHE A 37 1.90 1.15 1.11
N ILE A 38 2.90 1.95 1.49
CA ILE A 38 3.41 2.03 2.86
C ILE A 38 2.27 2.39 3.83
N THR A 39 1.39 3.33 3.47
CA THR A 39 0.23 3.68 4.30
C THR A 39 -0.77 2.52 4.42
N LEU A 40 -1.01 1.75 3.37
CA LEU A 40 -1.87 0.56 3.43
C LEU A 40 -1.31 -0.47 4.40
N VAL A 41 -0.01 -0.79 4.29
CA VAL A 41 0.65 -1.73 5.21
C VAL A 41 0.57 -1.20 6.64
N PHE A 42 0.83 0.08 6.86
CA PHE A 42 0.76 0.69 8.19
C PHE A 42 -0.65 0.62 8.79
N LEU A 43 -1.68 0.91 8.00
CA LEU A 43 -3.08 0.77 8.40
C LEU A 43 -3.46 -0.68 8.66
N GLY A 44 -2.96 -1.65 7.89
CA GLY A 44 -3.21 -3.07 8.12
C GLY A 44 -2.53 -3.61 9.37
N VAL A 45 -1.30 -3.16 9.66
CA VAL A 45 -0.48 -3.69 10.76
C VAL A 45 -0.80 -3.06 12.11
N ASP A 46 -0.88 -1.73 12.17
CA ASP A 46 -0.91 -1.00 13.44
C ASP A 46 -2.26 -0.31 13.71
N PHE A 47 -3.09 -0.06 12.69
CA PHE A 47 -4.33 0.74 12.81
C PHE A 47 -5.56 0.13 12.12
N PHE A 48 -5.65 -1.21 12.07
CA PHE A 48 -6.71 -1.86 11.32
C PHE A 48 -8.09 -1.56 11.92
N SER A 49 -9.04 -1.17 11.07
CA SER A 49 -10.44 -1.02 11.46
C SER A 49 -11.36 -1.21 10.24
N GLN A 50 -12.59 -1.66 10.49
CA GLN A 50 -13.59 -1.84 9.43
C GLN A 50 -13.90 -0.52 8.69
N ASN A 51 -13.91 0.60 9.42
CA ASN A 51 -14.11 1.92 8.81
C ASN A 51 -12.96 2.29 7.87
N ASN A 52 -11.72 1.90 8.20
CA ASN A 52 -10.58 2.11 7.31
C ASN A 52 -10.72 1.25 6.05
N ALA A 53 -11.16 0.00 6.17
CA ALA A 53 -11.39 -0.88 5.01
C ALA A 53 -12.40 -0.29 4.01
N ILE A 54 -13.51 0.28 4.50
CA ILE A 54 -14.48 1.00 3.63
C ILE A 54 -13.82 2.21 2.98
N SER A 55 -13.03 2.99 3.73
CA SER A 55 -12.35 4.14 3.17
C SER A 55 -11.37 3.76 2.06
N ILE A 56 -10.68 2.63 2.22
CA ILE A 56 -9.69 2.13 1.27
C ILE A 56 -10.37 1.56 0.03
N PHE A 57 -11.51 0.88 0.21
CA PHE A 57 -12.36 0.46 -0.91
C PHE A 57 -12.73 1.64 -1.81
N LEU A 58 -13.25 2.71 -1.21
CA LEU A 58 -13.68 3.91 -1.93
C LEU A 58 -12.50 4.65 -2.56
N ALA A 59 -11.35 4.71 -1.89
CA ALA A 59 -10.14 5.28 -2.48
C ALA A 59 -9.66 4.48 -3.71
N GLY A 60 -9.72 3.14 -3.64
CA GLY A 60 -9.40 2.28 -4.79
C GLY A 60 -10.41 2.42 -5.93
N PHE A 61 -11.71 2.58 -5.61
CA PHE A 61 -12.72 2.86 -6.62
C PHE A 61 -12.47 4.20 -7.33
N LEU A 62 -12.11 5.25 -6.59
CA LEU A 62 -11.71 6.53 -7.17
C LEU A 62 -10.45 6.40 -8.03
N TYR A 63 -9.47 5.62 -7.59
CA TYR A 63 -8.28 5.32 -8.39
C TYR A 63 -8.67 4.67 -9.72
N ASP A 64 -9.54 3.66 -9.67
CA ASP A 64 -10.02 2.96 -10.87
C ASP A 64 -10.71 3.92 -11.85
N CYS A 65 -11.54 4.84 -11.35
CA CYS A 65 -12.26 5.80 -12.18
C CYS A 65 -11.34 6.80 -12.91
N PHE A 66 -10.20 7.18 -12.33
CA PHE A 66 -9.37 8.28 -12.86
C PHE A 66 -8.05 7.83 -13.50
N PHE A 67 -7.47 6.71 -13.07
CA PHE A 67 -6.09 6.34 -13.40
C PHE A 67 -5.92 4.93 -13.95
N SER A 68 -6.95 4.09 -13.84
CA SER A 68 -6.89 2.70 -14.28
C SER A 68 -7.50 2.56 -15.68
N THR A 69 -6.84 1.79 -16.54
CA THR A 69 -7.44 1.25 -17.77
C THR A 69 -8.10 -0.11 -17.54
N TYR A 70 -8.00 -0.66 -16.32
CA TYR A 70 -8.57 -1.95 -15.95
C TYR A 70 -10.04 -1.82 -15.50
N TYR A 71 -10.66 -2.96 -15.24
CA TYR A 71 -12.02 -3.04 -14.74
C TYR A 71 -12.22 -2.26 -13.44
N LEU A 72 -13.35 -1.55 -13.37
CA LEU A 72 -13.82 -0.89 -12.14
C LEU A 72 -13.83 -1.88 -10.96
N GLY A 73 -13.06 -1.55 -9.92
CA GLY A 73 -12.98 -2.32 -8.69
C GLY A 73 -11.77 -3.24 -8.58
N LEU A 74 -10.88 -3.30 -9.57
CA LEU A 74 -9.66 -4.09 -9.48
C LEU A 74 -8.74 -3.55 -8.37
N TYR A 75 -8.44 -2.25 -8.39
CA TYR A 75 -7.53 -1.67 -7.38
C TYR A 75 -8.20 -1.57 -6.01
N SER A 76 -9.52 -1.39 -5.94
CA SER A 76 -10.24 -1.49 -4.67
C SER A 76 -10.11 -2.88 -4.03
N ALA A 77 -10.21 -3.95 -4.82
CA ALA A 77 -9.98 -5.31 -4.36
C ALA A 77 -8.52 -5.52 -3.91
N LEU A 78 -7.55 -5.06 -4.70
CA LEU A 78 -6.12 -5.19 -4.34
C LEU A 78 -5.77 -4.44 -3.05
N PHE A 79 -6.22 -3.20 -2.90
CA PHE A 79 -5.90 -2.39 -1.72
C PHE A 79 -6.51 -2.99 -0.44
N ILE A 80 -7.73 -3.51 -0.52
CA ILE A 80 -8.33 -4.27 0.59
C ILE A 80 -7.51 -5.52 0.88
N LEU A 81 -7.14 -6.28 -0.15
CA LEU A 81 -6.42 -7.54 0.01
C LEU A 81 -5.09 -7.32 0.71
N VAL A 82 -4.32 -6.28 0.31
CA VAL A 82 -3.08 -5.87 0.98
C VAL A 82 -3.29 -5.68 2.48
N ILE A 83 -4.33 -4.96 2.88
CA ILE A 83 -4.60 -4.64 4.28
C ILE A 83 -5.04 -5.88 5.06
N ILE A 84 -5.93 -6.69 4.49
CA ILE A 84 -6.40 -7.92 5.13
C ILE A 84 -5.22 -8.87 5.35
N VAL A 85 -4.36 -9.04 4.35
CA VAL A 85 -3.16 -9.88 4.46
C VAL A 85 -2.18 -9.32 5.47
N ALA A 86 -1.91 -8.02 5.46
CA ALA A 86 -1.04 -7.39 6.46
C ALA A 86 -1.55 -7.60 7.89
N ASN A 87 -2.84 -7.34 8.13
CA ASN A 87 -3.47 -7.52 9.43
C ASN A 87 -3.46 -9.00 9.87
N TYR A 88 -3.81 -9.90 8.95
CA TYR A 88 -3.82 -11.33 9.22
C TYR A 88 -2.42 -11.83 9.61
N LEU A 89 -1.39 -11.53 8.81
CA LEU A 89 -0.04 -12.00 9.08
C LEU A 89 0.52 -11.41 10.39
N VAL A 90 0.29 -10.14 10.70
CA VAL A 90 0.72 -9.56 11.98
C VAL A 90 -0.01 -10.17 13.17
N SER A 91 -1.27 -10.57 13.01
CA SER A 91 -2.02 -11.23 14.09
C SER A 91 -1.53 -12.65 14.40
N GLN A 92 -0.96 -13.35 13.41
CA GLN A 92 -0.50 -14.72 13.54
C GLN A 92 0.95 -14.83 14.01
N TYR A 93 1.79 -13.85 13.67
CA TYR A 93 3.23 -13.89 13.91
C TYR A 93 3.69 -12.83 14.91
N SER A 94 4.87 -13.04 15.51
CA SER A 94 5.42 -12.10 16.49
C SER A 94 5.81 -10.76 15.86
N LYS A 95 5.78 -9.69 16.66
CA LYS A 95 6.11 -8.33 16.22
C LYS A 95 7.62 -8.11 16.12
N SER A 96 8.28 -8.78 15.18
CA SER A 96 9.72 -8.60 14.87
C SER A 96 9.94 -7.91 13.52
N ASN A 97 11.10 -7.25 13.37
CA ASN A 97 11.45 -6.57 12.11
C ASN A 97 11.56 -7.54 10.92
N LEU A 98 11.99 -8.78 11.16
CA LEU A 98 12.05 -9.82 10.12
C LEU A 98 10.64 -10.19 9.65
N ILE A 99 9.69 -10.34 10.57
CA ILE A 99 8.30 -10.63 10.23
C ILE A 99 7.68 -9.46 9.47
N TYR A 100 7.92 -8.21 9.90
CA TYR A 100 7.48 -7.04 9.14
C TYR A 100 8.06 -7.00 7.71
N PHE A 101 9.32 -7.40 7.53
CA PHE A 101 9.92 -7.49 6.20
C PHE A 101 9.19 -8.52 5.31
N VAL A 102 8.87 -9.69 5.84
CA VAL A 102 8.11 -10.73 5.13
C VAL A 102 6.68 -10.25 4.81
N ILE A 103 6.02 -9.57 5.74
CA ILE A 103 4.68 -9.03 5.51
C ILE A 103 4.71 -7.96 4.41
N PHE A 104 5.70 -7.07 4.48
CA PHE A 104 5.90 -6.02 3.49
C PHE A 104 6.17 -6.61 2.10
N SER A 105 6.97 -7.67 2.00
CA SER A 105 7.25 -8.34 0.73
C SER A 105 6.00 -8.98 0.12
N VAL A 106 5.24 -9.75 0.90
CA VAL A 106 3.99 -10.37 0.44
C VAL A 106 2.98 -9.31 0.02
N CYS A 107 2.84 -8.23 0.79
CA CYS A 107 1.94 -7.13 0.46
C CYS A 107 2.37 -6.41 -0.83
N LEU A 108 3.67 -6.23 -1.05
CA LEU A 108 4.19 -5.55 -2.25
C LEU A 108 3.94 -6.39 -3.51
N LEU A 109 4.07 -7.72 -3.41
CA LEU A 109 3.69 -8.65 -4.48
C LEU A 109 2.22 -8.49 -4.89
N ILE A 110 1.32 -8.45 -3.91
CA ILE A 110 -0.12 -8.23 -4.15
C ILE A 110 -0.33 -6.86 -4.80
N TYR A 111 0.28 -5.81 -4.25
CA TYR A 111 0.12 -4.44 -4.74
C TYR A 111 0.58 -4.27 -6.20
N LYS A 112 1.61 -5.01 -6.61
CA LYS A 112 2.17 -4.95 -7.97
C LYS A 112 1.65 -6.03 -8.91
N LEU A 113 0.69 -6.85 -8.47
CA LEU A 113 0.16 -7.97 -9.25
C LEU A 113 -0.26 -7.59 -10.69
N PRO A 114 -0.97 -6.47 -10.94
CA PRO A 114 -1.35 -6.08 -12.31
C PRO A 114 -0.14 -5.86 -13.23
N ILE A 115 0.90 -5.19 -12.72
CA ILE A 115 2.12 -4.87 -13.46
C ILE A 115 2.94 -6.15 -13.72
N ILE A 116 2.97 -7.09 -12.76
CA ILE A 116 3.67 -8.36 -12.91
C ILE A 116 3.07 -9.19 -14.05
N LEU A 117 1.73 -9.19 -14.14
CA LEU A 117 1.02 -9.93 -15.20
C LEU A 117 1.26 -9.35 -16.59
N GLU A 118 1.49 -8.03 -16.71
CA GLU A 118 1.70 -7.37 -18.00
C GLU A 118 3.15 -7.47 -18.52
N PHE A 119 4.15 -7.27 -17.66
CA PHE A 119 5.55 -7.10 -18.09
C PHE A 119 6.43 -8.34 -17.88
N GLY A 120 5.91 -9.40 -17.25
CA GLY A 120 6.62 -10.66 -17.03
C GLY A 120 7.71 -10.61 -15.93
N ILE A 121 8.19 -11.78 -15.51
CA ILE A 121 9.04 -11.94 -14.31
C ILE A 121 10.46 -11.37 -14.50
N SER A 122 11.02 -11.45 -15.71
CA SER A 122 12.40 -11.05 -16.00
C SER A 122 12.63 -9.55 -15.85
N TYR A 123 11.66 -8.73 -16.27
CA TYR A 123 11.71 -7.27 -16.15
C TYR A 123 11.51 -6.80 -14.69
N TRP A 124 10.75 -7.57 -13.92
CA TRP A 124 10.27 -7.13 -12.61
C TRP A 124 11.14 -7.56 -11.43
N SER A 125 11.85 -8.69 -11.51
CA SER A 125 12.57 -9.26 -10.35
C SER A 125 13.59 -8.30 -9.71
N LEU A 126 14.38 -7.59 -10.52
CA LEU A 126 15.38 -6.64 -10.04
C LEU A 126 14.73 -5.37 -9.47
N SER A 127 13.75 -4.80 -10.19
CA SER A 127 13.04 -3.59 -9.77
C SER A 127 12.20 -3.83 -8.51
N TYR A 128 11.66 -5.04 -8.34
CA TYR A 128 10.98 -5.46 -7.13
C TYR A 128 11.92 -5.48 -5.93
N LEU A 129 13.07 -6.14 -6.02
CA LEU A 129 14.01 -6.24 -4.90
C LEU A 129 14.49 -4.86 -4.45
N LEU A 130 14.83 -3.99 -5.40
CA LEU A 130 15.22 -2.61 -5.12
C LEU A 130 14.09 -1.83 -4.44
N SER A 131 12.88 -1.91 -5.00
CA SER A 131 11.72 -1.22 -4.45
C SER A 131 11.35 -1.76 -3.06
N LEU A 132 11.47 -3.07 -2.83
CA LEU A 132 11.20 -3.69 -1.55
C LEU A 132 12.13 -3.13 -0.46
N VAL A 133 13.45 -3.13 -0.72
CA VAL A 133 14.43 -2.64 0.25
C VAL A 133 14.22 -1.15 0.54
N LEU A 134 14.08 -0.33 -0.49
CA LEU A 134 13.89 1.12 -0.33
C LEU A 134 12.62 1.46 0.45
N ASN A 135 11.48 0.90 0.04
CA ASN A 135 10.20 1.19 0.69
C ASN A 135 10.13 0.60 2.10
N PHE A 136 10.81 -0.52 2.37
CA PHE A 136 10.89 -1.07 3.72
C PHE A 136 11.70 -0.18 4.67
N ILE A 137 12.80 0.42 4.20
CA ILE A 137 13.57 1.40 4.98
C ILE A 137 12.71 2.62 5.32
N ILE A 138 11.93 3.12 4.35
CA ILE A 138 10.98 4.22 4.58
C ILE A 138 9.92 3.82 5.61
N TYR A 139 9.33 2.62 5.47
CA TYR A 139 8.36 2.08 6.43
C TYR A 139 8.92 2.02 7.85
N LEU A 140 10.13 1.49 8.04
CA LEU A 140 10.77 1.43 9.36
C LEU A 140 11.04 2.83 9.94
N SER A 141 11.44 3.78 9.09
CA SER A 141 11.70 5.17 9.50
C SER A 141 10.42 5.84 10.01
N ILE A 142 9.33 5.71 9.25
CA ILE A 142 8.00 6.23 9.65
C ILE A 142 7.53 5.55 10.95
N LYS A 143 7.65 4.22 11.03
CA LYS A 143 7.23 3.47 12.22
C LYS A 143 7.96 3.90 13.49
N ARG A 144 9.27 4.19 13.39
CA ARG A 144 10.06 4.71 14.52
C ARG A 144 9.58 6.08 14.96
N ILE A 145 9.34 7.00 14.03
CA ILE A 145 8.86 8.35 14.33
C ILE A 145 7.50 8.29 15.03
N ILE A 146 6.58 7.48 14.54
CA ILE A 146 5.24 7.35 15.13
C ILE A 146 5.31 6.73 16.53
N ARG A 147 6.13 5.69 16.74
CA ARG A 147 6.31 5.09 18.06
C ARG A 147 6.92 6.05 19.08
N ASN A 148 7.80 6.96 18.67
CA ASN A 148 8.40 7.93 19.58
C ASN A 148 7.44 9.07 19.99
N ASN A 149 6.38 9.29 19.20
CA ASN A 149 5.42 10.37 19.40
C ASN A 149 4.11 9.91 20.08
N VAL A 150 3.98 8.63 20.43
CA VAL A 150 2.84 8.02 21.14
C VAL A 150 3.32 7.53 22.50
#